data_AF-A0A6J4T064-F1
#
_entry.id   AF-A0A6J4T064-F1
#
_cell.length_a   1.000
_cell.length_b   1.000
_cell.length_c   1.000
_cell.angle_alpha   90.00
_cell.angle_beta   90.00
_cell.angle_gamma   90.00
#
_symmetry.space_group_name_H-M   'P 1'
#
loop_
_entity.id
_entity.type
_entity.pdbx_description
1 polymer ?
#
loop_
_entity_poly.entity_id
_entity_poly.type
_entity_poly.pdbx_seq_one_letter_code
_entity_poly.pdbx_strand_id
1 'polypeptide(L)'
;MKLPRHVPDGRFEVFVNGVAQKRGTDYHVEGRSLVFERELKKEGKLGFWRWFMGAFGIGTYRQNDSVDVKYEVHGAPQLAEALDIEPNDV
;
A
#
# COMPACT_ATOMS: atom_id res chain seq x y z
N MET A 1 7.44 2.39 3.23
CA MET A 1 7.07 2.07 1.83
C MET A 1 7.79 3.01 0.88
N LYS A 2 8.47 2.50 -0.16
CA LYS A 2 9.31 3.32 -1.06
C LYS A 2 8.65 3.62 -2.41
N LEU A 3 8.71 4.87 -2.85
CA LEU A 3 8.23 5.32 -4.16
C LEU A 3 9.19 4.87 -5.29
N PRO A 4 8.67 4.28 -6.37
CA PRO A 4 9.44 3.99 -7.58
C PRO A 4 10.11 5.24 -8.14
N ARG A 5 11.30 5.09 -8.75
CA ARG A 5 12.10 6.23 -9.26
C ARG A 5 11.39 7.08 -10.31
N HIS A 6 10.44 6.52 -11.04
CA HIS A 6 9.71 7.24 -12.09
C HIS A 6 8.57 8.11 -11.53
N VAL A 7 8.21 7.97 -10.25
CA VAL A 7 7.19 8.82 -9.62
C VAL A 7 7.84 10.19 -9.34
N PRO A 8 7.29 11.30 -9.88
CA PRO A 8 7.80 12.64 -9.62
C PRO A 8 7.65 13.04 -8.16
N ASP A 9 8.62 13.76 -7.63
CA ASP A 9 8.58 14.19 -6.22
C ASP A 9 7.42 15.17 -5.98
N GLY A 10 6.58 14.85 -4.99
CA GLY A 10 5.48 15.70 -4.53
C GLY A 10 4.33 15.92 -5.53
N ARG A 11 4.33 15.27 -6.69
CA ARG A 11 3.25 15.35 -7.70
C ARG A 11 2.60 13.99 -7.92
N PHE A 12 1.95 13.48 -6.90
CA PHE A 12 1.21 12.23 -6.93
C PHE A 12 0.06 12.22 -5.94
N GLU A 13 -0.93 11.37 -6.20
CA GLU A 13 -2.06 11.06 -5.34
C GLU A 13 -1.87 9.63 -4.79
N VAL A 14 -2.21 9.41 -3.52
CA VAL A 14 -2.05 8.11 -2.84
C VAL A 14 -3.42 7.53 -2.52
N PHE A 15 -3.60 6.24 -2.80
CA PHE A 15 -4.82 5.50 -2.53
C PHE A 15 -4.49 4.25 -1.71
N VAL A 16 -5.30 3.96 -0.70
CA VAL A 16 -5.22 2.70 0.06
C VAL A 16 -6.52 1.95 -0.18
N ASN A 17 -6.46 0.77 -0.82
CA ASN A 17 -7.63 -0.01 -1.24
C ASN A 17 -8.64 0.83 -2.06
N GLY A 18 -8.15 1.72 -2.93
CA GLY A 18 -8.98 2.64 -3.70
C GLY A 18 -9.49 3.87 -2.95
N VAL A 19 -9.19 4.03 -1.65
CA VAL A 19 -9.58 5.21 -0.87
C VAL A 19 -8.49 6.26 -0.91
N ALA A 20 -8.81 7.46 -1.40
CA ALA A 20 -7.88 8.60 -1.46
C ALA A 20 -7.34 8.95 -0.07
N GLN A 21 -6.02 9.15 0.01
CA GLN A 21 -5.30 9.50 1.23
C GLN A 21 -4.78 10.93 1.15
N LYS A 22 -4.84 11.65 2.27
CA LYS A 22 -4.43 13.05 2.39
C LYS A 22 -3.04 13.17 3.01
N ARG A 23 -2.13 13.82 2.29
CA ARG A 23 -0.78 14.13 2.79
C ARG A 23 -0.85 15.05 4.02
N GLY A 24 -0.05 14.75 5.03
CA GLY A 24 -0.01 15.46 6.32
C GLY A 24 -1.14 15.10 7.28
N THR A 25 -2.04 14.19 6.90
CA THR A 25 -3.09 13.66 7.78
C THR A 25 -3.03 12.15 7.84
N ASP A 26 -3.03 11.48 6.68
CA ASP A 26 -3.00 10.02 6.59
C ASP A 26 -1.57 9.47 6.38
N TYR A 27 -0.71 10.27 5.75
CA TYR A 27 0.69 9.93 5.48
C TYR A 27 1.56 11.17 5.29
N HIS A 28 2.86 11.03 5.46
CA HIS A 28 3.87 12.00 5.05
C HIS A 28 4.95 11.38 4.15
N VAL A 29 5.80 12.23 3.58
CA VAL A 29 6.86 11.82 2.65
C VAL A 29 8.21 12.10 3.30
N GLU A 30 9.00 11.05 3.51
CA GLU A 30 10.38 11.13 3.98
C GLU A 30 11.33 10.70 2.87
N GLY A 31 12.01 11.66 2.25
CA GLY A 31 12.83 11.40 1.06
C GLY A 31 11.98 10.86 -0.09
N ARG A 32 12.11 9.57 -0.38
CA ARG A 32 11.29 8.84 -1.38
C ARG A 32 10.37 7.80 -0.74
N SER A 33 10.12 7.88 0.56
CA SER A 33 9.29 6.93 1.28
C SER A 33 7.97 7.57 1.69
N LEU A 34 6.87 6.84 1.51
CA LEU A 34 5.59 7.13 2.12
C LEU A 34 5.57 6.50 3.51
N VAL A 35 5.31 7.33 4.52
CA VAL A 35 5.17 6.92 5.90
C VAL A 35 3.73 7.19 6.30
N PHE A 36 3.02 6.14 6.72
CA PHE A 36 1.61 6.24 7.10
C PHE A 36 1.50 6.36 8.62
N GLU A 37 0.59 7.21 9.08
CA GLU A 37 0.31 7.39 10.52
C GLU A 37 -0.39 6.17 11.14
N ARG A 38 -1.03 5.34 10.30
CA ARG A 38 -1.64 4.07 10.68
C ARG A 38 -0.83 2.88 10.17
N GLU A 39 -0.88 1.78 10.92
CA GLU A 39 -0.37 0.50 10.46
C GLU A 39 -1.15 0.03 9.22
N LEU A 40 -0.42 -0.28 8.14
CA LEU A 40 -0.96 -0.94 6.97
C LEU A 40 -0.76 -2.45 7.10
N LYS A 41 -1.82 -3.24 6.90
CA LYS A 41 -1.74 -4.70 7.06
C LYS A 41 -1.48 -5.39 5.72
N LYS A 42 -0.23 -5.83 5.51
CA LYS A 42 0.17 -6.74 4.42
C LYS A 42 0.53 -8.09 5.04
N GLU A 43 -0.44 -9.00 5.19
CA GLU A 43 -0.13 -10.33 5.79
C GLU A 43 0.82 -11.14 4.90
N GLY A 44 1.95 -11.60 5.48
CA GLY A 44 2.95 -12.49 4.86
C GLY A 44 2.45 -13.93 4.61
N LYS A 45 3.35 -14.89 4.32
CA LYS A 45 3.01 -16.29 3.94
C LYS A 45 2.19 -17.04 5.00
N LEU A 46 0.86 -16.93 4.98
CA LEU A 46 -0.07 -17.77 5.76
C LEU A 46 -0.25 -19.18 5.15
N GLY A 47 0.85 -19.81 4.74
CA GLY A 47 0.84 -20.95 3.82
C GLY A 47 0.21 -22.25 4.34
N PHE A 48 0.15 -22.48 5.66
CA PHE A 48 -0.18 -23.81 6.18
C PHE A 48 -1.48 -23.84 7.00
N TRP A 49 -1.57 -23.00 8.04
CA TRP A 49 -2.72 -23.01 8.96
C TRP A 49 -4.04 -22.57 8.31
N ARG A 50 -3.98 -21.74 7.25
CA ARG A 50 -5.19 -21.32 6.51
C ARG A 50 -5.76 -22.39 5.59
N TRP A 51 -4.91 -23.20 4.96
CA TRP A 51 -5.40 -24.34 4.20
C TRP A 51 -6.20 -25.25 5.14
N PHE A 52 -5.73 -25.42 6.38
CA PHE A 52 -6.42 -26.19 7.39
C PHE A 52 -7.79 -25.60 7.77
N MET A 53 -7.88 -24.29 8.04
CA MET A 53 -9.16 -23.65 8.43
C MET A 53 -10.15 -23.44 7.28
N GLY A 54 -9.67 -23.11 6.07
CA GLY A 54 -10.51 -22.92 4.90
C GLY A 54 -11.22 -24.19 4.43
N ALA A 55 -10.62 -25.37 4.68
CA ALA A 55 -11.25 -26.66 4.40
C ALA A 55 -12.51 -26.94 5.25
N PHE A 56 -12.70 -26.25 6.38
CA PHE A 56 -13.87 -26.39 7.27
C PHE A 56 -14.95 -25.31 7.05
N GLY A 57 -14.90 -24.53 5.96
CA GLY A 57 -15.97 -23.61 5.58
C GLY A 57 -16.01 -22.28 6.34
N ILE A 58 -15.02 -21.98 7.18
CA ILE A 58 -14.90 -20.68 7.84
C ILE A 58 -14.22 -19.71 6.87
N GLY A 59 -15.00 -18.81 6.28
CA GLY A 59 -14.49 -17.78 5.39
C GLY A 59 -13.48 -16.87 6.10
N THR A 60 -12.19 -17.03 5.80
CA THR A 60 -11.16 -16.09 6.28
C THR A 60 -11.23 -14.84 5.40
N TYR A 61 -12.09 -13.88 5.73
CA TYR A 61 -12.11 -12.61 5.01
C TYR A 61 -10.75 -11.91 5.21
N ARG A 62 -10.08 -11.58 4.10
CA ARG A 62 -8.70 -11.04 4.11
C ARG A 62 -8.74 -9.52 4.28
N GLN A 63 -7.90 -8.99 5.17
CA GLN A 63 -7.43 -7.61 5.11
C GLN A 63 -6.08 -7.64 4.38
N ASN A 64 -6.09 -7.28 3.11
CA ASN A 64 -4.89 -7.08 2.31
C ASN A 64 -4.89 -5.62 1.88
N ASP A 65 -4.22 -4.76 2.64
CA ASP A 65 -4.12 -3.36 2.25
C ASP A 65 -3.18 -3.23 1.04
N SER A 66 -3.71 -2.71 -0.07
CA SER A 66 -2.96 -2.32 -1.26
C SER A 66 -2.78 -0.82 -1.27
N VAL A 67 -1.57 -0.36 -1.60
CA VAL A 67 -1.29 1.07 -1.79
C VAL A 67 -0.98 1.33 -3.24
N ASP A 68 -1.73 2.25 -3.83
CA ASP A 68 -1.60 2.67 -5.20
C ASP A 68 -1.22 4.15 -5.26
N VAL A 69 -0.35 4.51 -6.20
CA VAL A 69 0.14 5.88 -6.38
C VAL A 69 -0.13 6.32 -7.81
N LYS A 70 -0.98 7.33 -7.97
CA LYS A 70 -1.29 7.94 -9.26
C LYS A 70 -0.43 9.19 -9.45
N TYR A 71 0.13 9.35 -10.63
CA TYR A 71 1.00 10.49 -10.97
C TYR A 71 0.87 10.83 -12.44
N GLU A 72 1.46 11.94 -12.87
CA GLU A 72 1.46 12.37 -14.27
C GLU A 72 2.88 12.40 -14.82
N VAL A 73 3.06 11.86 -16.03
CA VAL A 73 4.30 11.93 -16.79
C VAL A 73 3.97 12.47 -18.18
N HIS A 74 4.55 13.61 -18.54
CA HIS A 74 4.34 14.24 -19.84
C HIS A 74 2.87 14.46 -20.22
N GLY A 75 2.00 14.86 -19.29
CA GLY A 75 0.57 15.06 -19.57
C GLY A 75 -0.28 13.78 -19.50
N ALA A 76 0.34 12.60 -19.33
CA ALA A 76 -0.36 11.33 -19.28
C ALA A 76 -0.47 10.82 -17.84
N PRO A 77 -1.68 10.44 -17.37
CA PRO A 77 -1.85 9.81 -16.07
C PRO A 77 -1.17 8.42 -16.08
N GLN A 78 -0.52 8.10 -14.96
CA GLN A 78 0.15 6.84 -14.69
C GLN A 78 -0.25 6.34 -13.30
N LEU A 79 -0.18 5.02 -13.09
CA LEU A 79 -0.53 4.38 -11.84
C LEU A 79 0.54 3.35 -11.48
N ALA A 80 1.09 3.47 -10.27
CA ALA A 80 1.92 2.45 -9.65
C ALA A 80 1.10 1.71 -8.60
N GLU A 81 0.72 0.46 -8.90
CA GLU A 81 -0.19 -0.34 -8.08
C GLU A 81 0.54 -1.26 -7.10
N ALA A 82 -0.15 -1.63 -6.02
CA ALA A 82 0.22 -2.71 -5.09
C ALA A 82 1.65 -2.62 -4.55
N LEU A 83 2.11 -1.39 -4.33
CA LEU A 83 3.47 -1.10 -3.93
C LEU A 83 3.84 -1.79 -2.59
N ASP A 84 5.12 -2.10 -2.42
CA ASP A 84 5.58 -2.87 -1.27
C ASP A 84 5.56 -2.07 0.03
N ILE A 85 4.81 -2.61 1.00
CA ILE A 85 4.73 -2.10 2.36
C ILE A 85 5.86 -2.77 3.13
N GLU A 86 6.86 -1.97 3.47
CA GLU A 86 7.91 -2.34 4.40
C GLU A 86 7.40 -2.06 5.82
N PRO A 87 7.41 -3.04 6.75
CA PRO A 87 7.11 -2.78 8.15
C PRO A 87 8.17 -1.82 8.73
N ASN A 88 7.75 -0.88 9.57
CA ASN A 88 8.68 -0.09 10.36
C ASN A 88 9.31 -1.02 11.40
N ASP A 89 10.59 -1.38 11.22
CA ASP A 89 11.37 -2.02 12.27
C ASP A 89 11.57 -0.97 13.39
N VAL A 90 10.92 -1.22 14.54
CA VAL A 90 11.12 -0.48 15.80
C VAL A 90 12.32 -1.02 16.58
#